data_AF-A0A6L6D8M7-F1
#
_entry.id   AF-A0A6L6D8M7-F1
#
_cell.length_a   1.000
_cell.length_b   1.000
_cell.length_c   1.000
_cell.angle_alpha   90.00
_cell.angle_beta   90.00
_cell.angle_gamma   90.00
#
_symmetry.space_group_name_H-M   'P 1'
#
loop_
_entity.id
_entity.type
_entity.pdbx_description
1 polymer ?
#
loop_
_entity_poly.entity_id
_entity_poly.type
_entity_poly.pdbx_seq_one_letter_code
_entity_poly.pdbx_strand_id
1 'polypeptide(L)'
;MTTPPFARASWALVGVGCVLAIANSFALSTQVSSALYLIATLQLAPAVFISVRKHRPDRAIWPTLIAIATLSAVAQLLDGSFSTNPELQAIPESLFLGVQVLLAGGLLFIIRRRLGNEPFSVLTDGLIVALGAWFLIWIAFLQPISQLTDQTLLVTVLGAITLGISAIVLFSLATLLFGDEARSPSVWLVAGAIAFTLLGDFMYSAVDSGRADFSQVHASSAYILCLFFASAAFVHPSISTLTAHGPVPQQRPLLGRLIVTTAALT
;
A
#
# COMPACT_ATOMS: atom_id res chain seq x y z
N MET A 1 19.64 12.29 -23.39
CA MET A 1 20.02 11.97 -22.00
C MET A 1 19.69 10.50 -21.75
N THR A 2 20.70 9.64 -21.56
CA THR A 2 20.50 8.20 -21.34
C THR A 2 19.98 7.98 -19.93
N THR A 3 18.73 7.54 -19.78
CA THR A 3 18.20 7.10 -18.48
C THR A 3 19.12 6.05 -17.86
N PRO A 4 19.47 6.16 -16.56
CA PRO A 4 20.38 5.22 -15.92
C PRO A 4 19.80 3.79 -15.98
N PRO A 5 20.64 2.75 -16.06
CA PRO A 5 20.19 1.37 -16.30
C PRO A 5 19.16 0.87 -15.25
N PHE A 6 19.26 1.35 -14.01
CA PHE A 6 18.31 1.03 -12.93
C PHE A 6 16.94 1.70 -13.08
N ALA A 7 16.88 2.89 -13.69
CA ALA A 7 15.60 3.51 -14.02
C ALA A 7 14.88 2.71 -15.11
N ARG A 8 15.61 2.24 -16.14
CA ARG A 8 15.03 1.39 -17.20
C ARG A 8 14.52 0.05 -16.64
N ALA A 9 15.27 -0.57 -15.72
CA ALA A 9 14.86 -1.79 -15.06
C ALA A 9 13.59 -1.61 -14.22
N SER A 10 13.45 -0.48 -13.51
CA SER A 10 12.25 -0.12 -12.75
C SER A 10 11.02 0.00 -13.67
N TRP A 11 11.13 0.72 -14.79
CA TRP A 11 10.04 0.84 -15.76
C TRP A 11 9.72 -0.49 -16.46
N ALA A 12 10.72 -1.33 -16.72
CA ALA A 12 10.50 -2.67 -17.24
C ALA A 12 9.71 -3.54 -16.25
N LEU A 13 9.99 -3.45 -14.95
CA LEU A 13 9.21 -4.15 -13.92
C LEU A 13 7.75 -3.69 -13.89
N VAL A 14 7.48 -2.39 -14.02
CA VAL A 14 6.11 -1.87 -14.16
C VAL A 14 5.42 -2.48 -15.38
N GLY A 15 6.10 -2.49 -16.54
CA GLY A 15 5.57 -3.09 -17.76
C GLY A 15 5.24 -4.58 -17.61
N VAL A 16 6.16 -5.36 -17.01
CA VAL A 16 5.95 -6.79 -16.73
C VAL A 16 4.78 -6.99 -15.78
N GLY A 17 4.65 -6.16 -14.74
CA GLY A 17 3.53 -6.19 -13.81
C GLY A 17 2.19 -5.94 -14.50
N CYS A 18 2.11 -4.94 -15.38
CA CYS A 18 0.91 -4.67 -16.16
C CYS A 18 0.52 -5.86 -17.05
N VAL A 19 1.49 -6.44 -17.75
CA VAL A 19 1.24 -7.62 -18.61
C VAL A 19 0.75 -8.81 -17.78
N LEU A 20 1.38 -9.07 -16.63
CA LEU A 20 0.98 -10.17 -15.75
C LEU A 20 -0.39 -9.95 -15.11
N ALA A 21 -0.73 -8.73 -14.71
CA ALA A 21 -2.05 -8.42 -14.16
C ALA A 21 -3.17 -8.54 -15.21
N ILE A 22 -2.90 -8.14 -16.45
CA ILE A 22 -3.82 -8.34 -17.57
C ILE A 22 -3.97 -9.83 -17.86
N ALA A 23 -2.86 -10.57 -17.95
CA ALA A 23 -2.88 -12.02 -18.14
C ALA A 23 -3.65 -12.73 -17.02
N ASN A 24 -3.50 -12.27 -15.78
CA ASN A 24 -4.23 -12.78 -14.64
C ASN A 24 -5.74 -12.50 -14.74
N SER A 25 -6.14 -11.34 -15.26
CA SER A 25 -7.57 -11.02 -15.45
C SER A 25 -8.27 -11.92 -16.47
N PHE A 26 -7.51 -12.59 -17.35
CA PHE A 26 -8.01 -13.63 -18.26
C PHE A 26 -7.82 -15.05 -17.71
N ALA A 27 -7.28 -15.21 -16.50
CA ALA A 27 -7.12 -16.52 -15.89
C ALA A 27 -8.49 -17.12 -15.57
N LEU A 28 -8.76 -18.28 -16.15
CA LEU A 28 -10.02 -19.02 -15.97
C LEU A 28 -10.06 -19.81 -14.65
N SER A 29 -8.94 -19.90 -13.92
CA SER A 29 -8.85 -20.67 -12.67
C SER A 29 -8.16 -19.90 -11.55
N THR A 30 -8.70 -20.05 -10.34
CA THR A 30 -8.16 -19.45 -9.11
C THR A 30 -6.76 -19.94 -8.79
N GLN A 31 -6.45 -21.20 -9.08
CA GLN A 31 -5.11 -21.79 -8.88
C GLN A 31 -4.03 -21.11 -9.70
N VAL A 32 -4.31 -20.77 -10.97
CA VAL A 32 -3.36 -20.04 -11.83
C VAL A 32 -3.16 -18.63 -11.27
N SER A 33 -4.23 -17.98 -10.81
CA SER A 33 -4.14 -16.65 -10.19
C SER A 33 -3.31 -16.65 -8.91
N SER A 34 -3.51 -17.64 -8.03
CA SER A 34 -2.71 -17.80 -6.81
C SER A 34 -1.23 -18.06 -7.12
N ALA A 35 -0.92 -18.86 -8.15
CA ALA A 35 0.46 -19.11 -8.56
C ALA A 35 1.13 -17.85 -9.13
N LEU A 36 0.43 -17.08 -9.96
CA LEU A 36 0.93 -15.81 -10.48
C LEU A 36 1.16 -14.79 -9.36
N TYR A 37 0.25 -14.75 -8.39
CA TYR A 37 0.41 -13.89 -7.22
C TYR A 37 1.61 -14.31 -6.35
N LEU A 38 1.81 -15.61 -6.12
CA LEU A 38 2.99 -16.12 -5.42
C LEU A 38 4.30 -15.72 -6.12
N ILE A 39 4.36 -15.86 -7.45
CA ILE A 39 5.53 -15.44 -8.24
C ILE A 39 5.77 -13.93 -8.07
N ALA A 40 4.69 -13.13 -8.13
CA ALA A 40 4.76 -11.69 -7.91
C ALA A 40 5.24 -11.34 -6.49
N THR A 41 4.91 -12.14 -5.48
CA THR A 41 5.36 -11.93 -4.10
C THR A 41 6.83 -12.31 -3.93
N LEU A 42 7.25 -13.43 -4.53
CA LEU A 42 8.63 -13.91 -4.45
C LEU A 42 9.62 -12.97 -5.14
N GLN A 43 9.23 -12.30 -6.24
CA GLN A 43 10.10 -11.30 -6.89
C GLN A 43 10.33 -10.04 -6.05
N LEU A 44 9.49 -9.77 -5.05
CA LEU A 44 9.67 -8.60 -4.18
C LEU A 44 10.95 -8.74 -3.35
N ALA A 45 11.28 -9.96 -2.93
CA ALA A 45 12.47 -10.25 -2.13
C ALA A 45 13.80 -9.85 -2.82
N PRO A 46 14.10 -10.27 -4.08
CA PRO A 46 15.30 -9.80 -4.78
C PRO A 46 15.27 -8.30 -5.04
N ALA A 47 14.11 -7.68 -5.29
CA ALA A 47 14.01 -6.23 -5.46
C ALA A 47 14.40 -5.45 -4.18
N VAL A 48 13.90 -5.90 -3.03
CA VAL A 48 14.29 -5.36 -1.70
C VAL A 48 15.77 -5.60 -1.43
N PHE A 49 16.29 -6.79 -1.74
CA PHE A 49 17.71 -7.11 -1.57
C PHE A 49 18.62 -6.21 -2.42
N ILE A 50 18.26 -5.98 -3.69
CA ILE A 50 18.97 -5.06 -4.58
C ILE A 50 18.92 -3.62 -4.03
N SER A 51 17.77 -3.19 -3.51
CA SER A 51 17.62 -1.88 -2.87
C SER A 51 18.56 -1.70 -1.68
N VAL A 52 18.58 -2.66 -0.75
CA VAL A 52 19.44 -2.64 0.44
C VAL A 52 20.92 -2.62 0.05
N ARG A 53 21.33 -3.49 -0.87
CA ARG A 53 22.75 -3.64 -1.25
C ARG A 53 23.26 -2.46 -2.06
N LYS A 54 22.45 -1.91 -2.97
CA LYS A 54 22.90 -0.95 -3.98
C LYS A 54 22.54 0.49 -3.70
N HIS A 55 21.33 0.75 -3.19
CA HIS A 55 20.84 2.11 -2.98
C HIS A 55 20.95 2.57 -1.53
N ARG A 56 21.30 1.65 -0.59
CA ARG A 56 21.48 1.91 0.84
C ARG A 56 20.41 2.85 1.42
N PRO A 57 19.12 2.44 1.37
CA PRO A 57 18.07 3.19 2.04
C PRO A 57 18.40 3.38 3.53
N ASP A 58 17.84 4.42 4.13
CA ASP A 58 18.08 4.78 5.52
C ASP A 58 17.97 3.55 6.46
N ARG A 59 18.83 3.49 7.48
CA ARG A 59 18.94 2.35 8.42
C ARG A 59 17.63 2.09 9.18
N ALA A 60 16.72 3.05 9.21
CA ALA A 60 15.39 2.90 9.79
C ALA A 60 14.39 2.13 8.91
N ILE A 61 14.56 2.11 7.58
CA ILE A 61 13.52 1.63 6.64
C ILE A 61 13.80 0.21 6.14
N TRP A 62 15.07 -0.16 5.95
CA TRP A 62 15.43 -1.49 5.45
C TRP A 62 14.89 -2.69 6.25
N PRO A 63 14.84 -2.72 7.61
CA PRO A 63 14.27 -3.86 8.31
C PRO A 63 12.76 -3.97 8.05
N THR A 64 12.06 -2.83 7.96
CA THR A 64 10.61 -2.79 7.69
C THR A 64 10.30 -3.33 6.31
N LEU A 65 11.10 -2.98 5.29
CA LEU A 65 10.91 -3.49 3.93
C LEU A 65 11.18 -5.00 3.82
N ILE A 66 12.21 -5.49 4.51
CA ILE A 66 12.50 -6.93 4.57
C ILE A 66 11.36 -7.65 5.29
N ALA A 67 10.91 -7.13 6.44
CA ALA A 67 9.81 -7.70 7.21
C ALA A 67 8.52 -7.80 6.37
N ILE A 68 8.15 -6.74 5.63
CA ILE A 68 7.01 -6.73 4.71
C ILE A 68 7.16 -7.84 3.67
N ALA A 69 8.29 -7.91 2.96
CA ALA A 69 8.49 -8.94 1.93
C ALA A 69 8.42 -10.36 2.50
N THR A 70 9.01 -10.60 3.68
CA THR A 70 8.97 -11.92 4.32
C THR A 70 7.58 -12.29 4.81
N LEU A 71 6.86 -11.36 5.46
CA LEU A 71 5.53 -11.61 5.99
C LEU A 71 4.54 -11.84 4.85
N SER A 72 4.59 -11.05 3.77
CA SER A 72 3.74 -11.25 2.59
C SER A 72 3.98 -12.61 1.94
N ALA A 73 5.25 -13.05 1.80
CA ALA A 73 5.56 -14.34 1.22
C ALA A 73 5.04 -15.51 2.07
N VAL A 74 5.22 -15.44 3.39
CA VAL A 74 4.73 -16.48 4.31
C VAL A 74 3.20 -16.49 4.35
N ALA A 75 2.56 -15.33 4.42
CA ALA A 75 1.10 -15.21 4.40
C ALA A 75 0.52 -15.87 3.15
N GLN A 76 1.07 -15.58 1.97
CA GLN A 76 0.56 -16.12 0.71
C GLN A 76 0.72 -17.65 0.58
N LEU A 77 1.81 -18.20 1.11
CA LEU A 77 2.02 -19.66 1.12
C LEU A 77 1.03 -20.37 2.04
N LEU A 78 0.70 -19.75 3.17
CA LEU A 78 -0.20 -20.31 4.18
C LEU A 78 -1.68 -20.14 3.79
N ASP A 79 -2.03 -19.06 3.10
CA ASP A 79 -3.41 -18.74 2.72
C ASP A 79 -4.08 -19.85 1.89
N GLY A 80 -3.35 -20.43 0.93
CA GLY A 80 -3.85 -21.57 0.14
C GLY A 80 -3.85 -22.93 0.87
N SER A 81 -3.24 -23.01 2.05
CA SER A 81 -3.02 -24.29 2.76
C SER A 81 -4.10 -24.61 3.79
N PHE A 82 -4.90 -23.62 4.22
CA PHE A 82 -5.85 -23.76 5.33
C PHE A 82 -7.33 -23.69 4.92
N SER A 83 -7.64 -23.82 3.63
CA SER A 83 -9.02 -23.76 3.10
C SER A 83 -9.99 -24.77 3.74
N THR A 84 -9.48 -25.86 4.32
CA THR A 84 -10.28 -26.91 4.98
C THR A 84 -10.46 -26.68 6.49
N ASN A 85 -9.68 -25.78 7.11
CA ASN A 85 -9.69 -25.54 8.56
C ASN A 85 -9.86 -24.03 8.85
N PRO A 86 -11.10 -23.54 9.04
CA PRO A 86 -11.40 -22.11 9.22
C PRO A 86 -10.72 -21.45 10.42
N GLU A 87 -10.37 -22.21 11.45
CA GLU A 87 -9.65 -21.70 12.62
C GLU A 87 -8.17 -21.38 12.32
N LEU A 88 -7.55 -22.17 11.44
CA LEU A 88 -6.15 -21.97 11.04
C LEU A 88 -5.98 -20.85 10.01
N GLN A 89 -7.07 -20.46 9.33
CA GLN A 89 -7.11 -19.29 8.44
C GLN A 89 -6.80 -17.97 9.17
N ALA A 90 -6.96 -17.93 10.49
CA ALA A 90 -6.54 -16.79 11.32
C ALA A 90 -5.05 -16.46 11.20
N ILE A 91 -4.21 -17.46 10.92
CA ILE A 91 -2.76 -17.31 10.83
C ILE A 91 -2.36 -16.44 9.63
N PRO A 92 -2.70 -16.77 8.37
CA PRO A 92 -2.38 -15.92 7.22
C PRO A 92 -2.99 -14.52 7.35
N GLU A 93 -4.23 -14.41 7.85
CA GLU A 93 -4.88 -13.11 8.10
C GLU A 93 -4.09 -12.22 9.08
N SER A 94 -3.58 -12.80 10.16
CA SER A 94 -2.75 -12.05 11.13
C SER A 94 -1.43 -11.58 10.52
N LEU A 95 -0.86 -12.34 9.58
CA LEU A 95 0.36 -11.96 8.85
C LEU A 95 0.09 -10.81 7.87
N PHE A 96 -1.04 -10.85 7.15
CA PHE A 96 -1.48 -9.75 6.30
C PHE A 96 -1.74 -8.47 7.10
N LEU A 97 -2.38 -8.59 8.27
CA LEU A 97 -2.53 -7.47 9.20
C LEU A 97 -1.16 -6.91 9.61
N GLY A 98 -0.20 -7.78 9.93
CA GLY A 98 1.17 -7.39 10.25
C GLY A 98 1.84 -6.58 9.13
N VAL A 99 1.69 -7.01 7.87
CA VAL A 99 2.16 -6.26 6.69
C VAL A 99 1.52 -4.87 6.64
N GLN A 100 0.21 -4.79 6.87
CA GLN A 100 -0.54 -3.54 6.80
C GLN A 100 -0.15 -2.56 7.91
N VAL A 101 0.07 -3.06 9.13
CA VAL A 101 0.61 -2.26 10.25
C VAL A 101 2.00 -1.72 9.93
N LEU A 102 2.88 -2.53 9.35
CA LEU A 102 4.23 -2.10 8.97
C LEU A 102 4.19 -1.02 7.88
N LEU A 103 3.30 -1.16 6.90
CA LEU A 103 3.09 -0.15 5.86
C LEU A 103 2.59 1.17 6.46
N ALA A 104 1.57 1.12 7.32
CA ALA A 104 1.07 2.29 8.03
C ALA A 104 2.16 2.96 8.86
N GLY A 105 2.88 2.19 9.68
CA GLY A 105 3.98 2.68 10.51
C GLY A 105 5.10 3.32 9.69
N GLY A 106 5.50 2.69 8.57
CA GLY A 106 6.52 3.23 7.67
C GLY A 106 6.12 4.55 7.04
N LEU A 107 4.87 4.68 6.59
CA LEU A 107 4.36 5.90 5.98
C LEU A 107 4.21 7.04 7.00
N LEU A 108 3.67 6.74 8.18
CA LEU A 108 3.59 7.68 9.30
C LEU A 108 4.97 8.15 9.75
N PHE A 109 5.97 7.27 9.75
CA PHE A 109 7.36 7.63 10.03
C PHE A 109 7.94 8.62 9.01
N ILE A 110 7.69 8.38 7.71
CA ILE A 110 8.12 9.29 6.63
C ILE A 110 7.43 10.66 6.78
N ILE A 111 6.12 10.67 7.03
CA ILE A 111 5.31 11.88 7.25
C ILE A 111 5.86 12.68 8.44
N ARG A 112 6.08 12.02 9.58
CA ARG A 112 6.65 12.67 10.78
C ARG A 112 8.01 13.29 10.53
N ARG A 113 8.86 12.63 9.72
CA ARG A 113 10.16 13.19 9.34
C ARG A 113 10.06 14.36 8.35
N ARG A 114 9.07 14.36 7.46
CA ARG A 114 8.92 15.42 6.43
C ARG A 114 8.22 16.68 6.96
N LEU A 115 7.24 16.56 7.84
CA LEU A 115 6.35 17.66 8.26
C LEU A 115 6.85 18.51 9.46
N GLY A 116 8.02 18.24 10.02
CA GLY A 116 8.66 19.15 11.00
C GLY A 116 7.84 19.35 12.28
N ASN A 117 7.61 20.60 12.70
CA ASN A 117 7.18 20.98 14.07
C ASN A 117 5.66 20.92 14.34
N GLU A 118 4.78 20.73 13.35
CA GLU A 118 3.33 20.52 13.59
C GLU A 118 2.73 19.34 12.78
N PRO A 119 3.32 18.13 12.85
CA PRO A 119 2.84 16.99 12.09
C PRO A 119 1.57 16.41 12.71
N PHE A 120 1.32 16.69 13.99
CA PHE A 120 0.23 16.07 14.75
C PHE A 120 -1.14 16.55 14.29
N SER A 121 -1.37 17.84 14.06
CA SER A 121 -2.72 18.34 13.69
C SER A 121 -3.22 17.71 12.40
N VAL A 122 -2.41 17.80 11.33
CA VAL A 122 -2.76 17.26 10.00
C VAL A 122 -2.91 15.73 10.03
N LEU A 123 -2.06 15.05 10.80
CA LEU A 123 -2.13 13.60 10.94
C LEU A 123 -3.37 13.16 11.72
N THR A 124 -3.76 13.93 12.74
CA THR A 124 -4.94 13.63 13.58
C THR A 124 -6.22 13.84 12.78
N ASP A 125 -6.34 14.93 12.04
CA ASP A 125 -7.47 15.17 11.13
C ASP A 125 -7.60 14.03 10.12
N GLY A 126 -6.47 13.57 9.60
CA GLY A 126 -6.45 12.44 8.68
C GLY A 126 -6.83 11.10 9.27
N LEU A 127 -6.37 10.82 10.48
CA LEU A 127 -6.76 9.63 11.23
C LEU A 127 -8.25 9.64 11.55
N ILE A 128 -8.82 10.80 11.90
CA ILE A 128 -10.25 10.95 12.16
C ILE A 128 -11.06 10.64 10.89
N VAL A 129 -10.67 11.19 9.74
CA VAL A 129 -11.32 10.92 8.46
C VAL A 129 -11.18 9.44 8.07
N ALA A 130 -10.00 8.85 8.26
CA ALA A 130 -9.76 7.43 7.99
C ALA A 130 -10.61 6.51 8.88
N LEU A 131 -10.75 6.83 10.17
CA LEU A 131 -11.59 6.10 11.11
C LEU A 131 -13.08 6.22 10.73
N GLY A 132 -13.54 7.40 10.32
CA GLY A 132 -14.89 7.60 9.82
C GLY A 132 -15.18 6.79 8.56
N ALA A 133 -14.27 6.82 7.59
CA ALA A 133 -14.38 6.03 6.36
C ALA A 133 -14.36 4.52 6.65
N TRP A 134 -13.49 4.06 7.54
CA TRP A 134 -13.45 2.67 7.99
C TRP A 134 -14.76 2.23 8.62
N PHE A 135 -15.37 3.05 9.48
CA PHE A 135 -16.65 2.73 10.10
C PHE A 135 -17.78 2.56 9.07
N LEU A 136 -17.79 3.37 8.01
CA LEU A 136 -18.73 3.19 6.89
C LEU A 136 -18.46 1.91 6.10
N ILE A 137 -17.19 1.59 5.85
CA ILE A 137 -16.77 0.33 5.20
C ILE A 137 -17.19 -0.88 6.05
N TRP A 138 -17.07 -0.80 7.37
CA TRP A 138 -17.51 -1.85 8.29
C TRP A 138 -18.99 -2.17 8.14
N ILE A 139 -19.85 -1.15 8.23
CA ILE A 139 -21.31 -1.33 8.12
C ILE A 139 -21.68 -1.85 6.73
N ALA A 140 -21.03 -1.32 5.70
CA ALA A 140 -21.24 -1.78 4.35
C ALA A 140 -20.80 -3.26 4.23
N PHE A 141 -19.52 -3.58 4.34
CA PHE A 141 -18.97 -4.87 3.88
C PHE A 141 -18.97 -5.96 4.95
N LEU A 142 -18.67 -5.62 6.21
CA LEU A 142 -18.40 -6.66 7.20
C LEU A 142 -19.65 -7.30 7.79
N GLN A 143 -20.71 -6.51 8.02
CA GLN A 143 -21.97 -7.04 8.51
C GLN A 143 -22.53 -8.13 7.56
N PRO A 144 -22.57 -7.92 6.22
CA PRO A 144 -22.91 -8.99 5.27
C PRO A 144 -21.98 -10.20 5.31
N ILE A 145 -20.65 -10.01 5.39
CA ILE A 145 -19.68 -11.13 5.40
C ILE A 145 -19.99 -12.10 6.54
N SER A 146 -20.27 -11.58 7.73
CA SER A 146 -20.60 -12.40 8.91
C SER A 146 -21.91 -13.20 8.79
N GLN A 147 -22.79 -12.80 7.87
CA GLN A 147 -24.08 -13.45 7.63
C GLN A 147 -24.05 -14.42 6.45
N LEU A 148 -23.15 -14.20 5.49
CA LEU A 148 -23.05 -14.96 4.25
C LEU A 148 -22.03 -16.10 4.30
N THR A 149 -21.03 -16.01 5.17
CA THR A 149 -19.90 -16.94 5.19
C THR A 149 -19.79 -17.63 6.55
N ASP A 150 -19.58 -18.95 6.57
CA ASP A 150 -19.25 -19.75 7.76
C ASP A 150 -17.80 -19.50 8.27
N GLN A 151 -17.31 -18.27 8.14
CA GLN A 151 -16.00 -17.86 8.64
C GLN A 151 -16.04 -17.71 10.16
N THR A 152 -14.89 -17.98 10.79
CA THR A 152 -14.76 -17.73 12.22
C THR A 152 -14.83 -16.23 12.49
N LEU A 153 -15.47 -15.83 13.60
CA LEU A 153 -15.57 -14.42 14.01
C LEU A 153 -14.20 -13.74 14.06
N LEU A 154 -13.16 -14.49 14.44
CA LEU A 154 -11.79 -13.99 14.51
C LEU A 154 -11.25 -13.60 13.13
N VAL A 155 -11.47 -14.40 12.08
CA VAL A 155 -11.06 -14.07 10.70
C VAL A 155 -11.78 -12.82 10.21
N THR A 156 -13.10 -12.73 10.44
CA THR A 156 -13.88 -11.53 10.09
C THR A 156 -13.34 -10.28 10.79
N VAL A 157 -13.01 -10.36 12.08
CA VAL A 157 -12.45 -9.22 12.84
C VAL A 157 -11.06 -8.84 12.33
N LEU A 158 -10.19 -9.80 12.02
CA LEU A 158 -8.86 -9.53 11.46
C LEU A 158 -8.94 -8.83 10.10
N GLY A 159 -9.81 -9.31 9.20
CA GLY A 159 -10.04 -8.66 7.90
C GLY A 159 -10.56 -7.23 8.06
N ALA A 160 -11.46 -7.01 9.03
CA ALA A 160 -11.99 -5.68 9.32
C ALA A 160 -10.95 -4.70 9.85
N ILE A 161 -10.07 -5.14 10.74
CA ILE A 161 -8.97 -4.32 11.25
C ILE A 161 -8.01 -4.00 10.10
N THR A 162 -7.71 -4.99 9.24
CA THR A 162 -6.87 -4.80 8.05
C THR A 162 -7.43 -3.71 7.14
N LEU A 163 -8.73 -3.76 6.81
CA LEU A 163 -9.41 -2.71 6.05
C LEU A 163 -9.34 -1.33 6.72
N GLY A 164 -9.40 -1.27 8.05
CA GLY A 164 -9.29 0.00 8.77
C GLY A 164 -7.89 0.61 8.69
N ILE A 165 -6.87 -0.23 8.84
CA ILE A 165 -5.49 0.20 8.67
C ILE A 165 -5.26 0.63 7.21
N SER A 166 -5.87 -0.06 6.24
CA SER A 166 -5.87 0.35 4.83
C SER A 166 -6.41 1.77 4.61
N ALA A 167 -7.50 2.16 5.27
CA ALA A 167 -7.99 3.54 5.21
C ALA A 167 -6.97 4.56 5.78
N ILE A 168 -6.30 4.22 6.89
CA ILE A 168 -5.26 5.06 7.49
C ILE A 168 -4.07 5.22 6.55
N VAL A 169 -3.64 4.13 5.91
CA VAL A 169 -2.56 4.12 4.91
C VAL A 169 -2.93 5.01 3.73
N LEU A 170 -4.17 4.91 3.22
CA LEU A 170 -4.66 5.73 2.11
C LEU A 170 -4.61 7.22 2.43
N PHE A 171 -5.15 7.60 3.60
CA PHE A 171 -5.20 9.01 3.98
C PHE A 171 -3.78 9.57 4.21
N SER A 172 -2.94 8.80 4.89
CA SER A 172 -1.53 9.15 5.10
C SER A 172 -0.82 9.36 3.76
N LEU A 173 -1.10 8.51 2.77
CA LEU A 173 -0.54 8.65 1.43
C LEU A 173 -1.03 9.92 0.74
N ALA A 174 -2.33 10.21 0.81
CA ALA A 174 -2.91 11.43 0.25
C ALA A 174 -2.25 12.68 0.86
N THR A 175 -2.10 12.72 2.19
CA THR A 175 -1.41 13.81 2.89
C THR A 175 0.03 13.97 2.40
N LEU A 176 0.76 12.87 2.21
CA LEU A 176 2.14 12.91 1.71
C LEU A 176 2.19 13.43 0.27
N LEU A 177 1.28 12.99 -0.60
CA LEU A 177 1.25 13.41 -2.00
C LEU A 177 0.88 14.90 -2.14
N PHE A 178 -0.12 15.37 -1.40
CA PHE A 178 -0.58 16.76 -1.48
C PHE A 178 0.29 17.74 -0.68
N GLY A 179 1.02 17.27 0.34
CA GLY A 179 1.88 18.10 1.17
C GLY A 179 3.29 18.35 0.65
N ASP A 180 3.74 17.64 -0.40
CA ASP A 180 5.13 17.70 -0.88
C ASP A 180 5.25 18.32 -2.29
N GLU A 181 6.02 19.41 -2.41
CA GLU A 181 6.31 20.10 -3.69
C GLU A 181 7.38 19.37 -4.53
N ALA A 182 8.18 18.46 -3.95
CA ALA A 182 9.27 17.78 -4.65
C ALA A 182 8.98 16.28 -4.89
N ARG A 183 8.04 15.98 -5.80
CA ARG A 183 7.63 14.59 -6.09
C ARG A 183 8.68 13.86 -6.93
N SER A 184 9.49 13.01 -6.29
CA SER A 184 10.41 12.11 -7.00
C SER A 184 9.66 10.92 -7.62
N PRO A 185 10.14 10.32 -8.74
CA PRO A 185 9.47 9.20 -9.39
C PRO A 185 9.22 7.99 -8.48
N SER A 186 10.11 7.70 -7.53
CA SER A 186 9.90 6.63 -6.54
C SER A 186 8.70 6.88 -5.64
N VAL A 187 8.40 8.12 -5.27
CA VAL A 187 7.21 8.44 -4.45
C VAL A 187 5.94 8.07 -5.21
N TRP A 188 5.87 8.36 -6.50
CA TRP A 188 4.74 7.97 -7.35
C TRP A 188 4.61 6.46 -7.52
N LEU A 189 5.73 5.73 -7.63
CA LEU A 189 5.71 4.27 -7.71
C LEU A 189 5.24 3.63 -6.40
N VAL A 190 5.70 4.12 -5.24
CA VAL A 190 5.22 3.68 -3.92
C VAL A 190 3.74 4.04 -3.73
N ALA A 191 3.34 5.25 -4.12
CA ALA A 191 1.95 5.69 -4.07
C ALA A 191 1.04 4.80 -4.93
N GLY A 192 1.48 4.47 -6.14
CA GLY A 192 0.80 3.53 -7.01
C GLY A 192 0.70 2.14 -6.39
N ALA A 193 1.79 1.62 -5.81
CA ALA A 193 1.79 0.32 -5.14
C ALA A 193 0.75 0.27 -4.01
N ILE A 194 0.75 1.27 -3.13
CA ILE A 194 -0.21 1.39 -2.03
C ILE A 194 -1.65 1.49 -2.57
N ALA A 195 -1.89 2.34 -3.56
CA ALA A 195 -3.21 2.49 -4.16
C ALA A 195 -3.74 1.15 -4.73
N PHE A 196 -2.88 0.37 -5.37
CA PHE A 196 -3.25 -0.95 -5.88
C PHE A 196 -3.47 -1.99 -4.78
N THR A 197 -2.70 -1.97 -3.67
CA THR A 197 -3.00 -2.83 -2.50
C THR A 197 -4.39 -2.54 -1.97
N LEU A 198 -4.70 -1.26 -1.77
CA LEU A 198 -5.98 -0.82 -1.21
C LEU A 198 -7.15 -1.15 -2.13
N LEU A 199 -6.94 -1.04 -3.44
CA LEU A 199 -7.91 -1.50 -4.44
C LEU A 199 -8.13 -3.01 -4.32
N GLY A 200 -7.06 -3.79 -4.15
CA GLY A 200 -7.13 -5.22 -3.88
C GLY A 200 -7.97 -5.54 -2.63
N ASP A 201 -7.69 -4.89 -1.51
CA ASP A 201 -8.41 -5.08 -0.23
C ASP A 201 -9.91 -4.80 -0.39
N PHE A 202 -10.24 -3.71 -1.09
CA PHE A 202 -11.62 -3.33 -1.37
C PHE A 202 -12.31 -4.35 -2.27
N MET A 203 -11.66 -4.79 -3.34
CA MET A 203 -12.21 -5.78 -4.26
C MET A 203 -12.45 -7.13 -3.57
N TYR A 204 -11.50 -7.59 -2.75
CA TYR A 204 -11.64 -8.83 -1.98
C TYR A 204 -12.84 -8.76 -1.04
N SER A 205 -12.93 -7.67 -0.28
CA SER A 205 -14.03 -7.43 0.65
C SER A 205 -15.39 -7.27 -0.05
N ALA A 206 -15.41 -6.70 -1.25
CA ALA A 206 -16.63 -6.55 -2.04
C ALA A 206 -17.17 -7.91 -2.50
N VAL A 207 -16.28 -8.79 -2.98
CA VAL A 207 -16.63 -10.15 -3.40
C VAL A 207 -17.10 -10.96 -2.19
N ASP A 208 -16.35 -10.95 -1.09
CA ASP A 208 -16.69 -11.71 0.12
C ASP A 208 -18.00 -11.22 0.77
N SER A 209 -18.35 -9.94 0.61
CA SER A 209 -19.63 -9.38 1.08
C SER A 209 -20.83 -9.71 0.19
N GLY A 210 -20.64 -10.42 -0.92
CA GLY A 210 -21.68 -10.76 -1.89
C GLY A 210 -22.23 -9.56 -2.68
N ARG A 211 -21.54 -8.41 -2.67
CA ARG A 211 -21.96 -7.21 -3.42
C ARG A 211 -21.41 -7.16 -4.84
N ALA A 212 -20.43 -8.00 -5.15
CA ALA A 212 -19.74 -8.03 -6.40
C ALA A 212 -19.72 -9.46 -6.96
N ASP A 213 -20.28 -9.64 -8.16
CA ASP A 213 -20.29 -10.92 -8.89
C ASP A 213 -19.01 -11.18 -9.68
N PHE A 214 -17.96 -10.38 -9.51
CA PHE A 214 -16.69 -10.58 -10.21
C PHE A 214 -15.79 -11.57 -9.44
N SER A 215 -15.00 -12.35 -10.18
CA SER A 215 -14.12 -13.36 -9.59
C SER A 215 -12.99 -12.73 -8.73
N GLN A 216 -12.59 -13.40 -7.64
CA GLN A 216 -11.43 -13.04 -6.80
C GLN A 216 -10.13 -12.88 -7.61
N VAL A 217 -10.06 -13.47 -8.81
CA VAL A 217 -8.96 -13.30 -9.78
C VAL A 217 -8.70 -11.81 -10.11
N HIS A 218 -9.74 -10.98 -10.18
CA HIS A 218 -9.56 -9.54 -10.43
C HIS A 218 -8.93 -8.81 -9.24
N ALA A 219 -9.28 -9.20 -8.01
CA ALA A 219 -8.65 -8.67 -6.80
C ALA A 219 -7.16 -9.05 -6.74
N SER A 220 -6.81 -10.31 -7.04
CA SER A 220 -5.42 -10.76 -7.13
C SER A 220 -4.61 -9.97 -8.17
N SER A 221 -5.24 -9.55 -9.27
CA SER A 221 -4.58 -8.74 -10.32
C SER A 221 -4.13 -7.37 -9.78
N ALA A 222 -4.93 -6.75 -8.92
CA ALA A 222 -4.55 -5.50 -8.25
C ALA A 222 -3.33 -5.71 -7.32
N TYR A 223 -3.29 -6.81 -6.57
CA TYR A 223 -2.12 -7.11 -5.74
C TYR A 223 -0.85 -7.42 -6.55
N ILE A 224 -0.98 -8.11 -7.69
CA ILE A 224 0.14 -8.32 -8.62
C ILE A 224 0.70 -6.97 -9.07
N LEU A 225 -0.16 -6.04 -9.50
CA LEU A 225 0.28 -4.67 -9.86
C LEU A 225 1.00 -3.98 -8.71
N CYS A 226 0.44 -4.05 -7.50
CA CYS A 226 1.09 -3.49 -6.31
C CYS A 226 2.53 -4.00 -6.16
N LEU A 227 2.74 -5.32 -6.17
CA LEU A 227 4.05 -5.92 -5.92
C LEU A 227 5.09 -5.53 -6.97
N PHE A 228 4.66 -5.40 -8.23
CA PHE A 228 5.53 -4.91 -9.31
C PHE A 228 5.84 -3.41 -9.17
N PHE A 229 4.86 -2.58 -8.80
CA PHE A 229 5.08 -1.17 -8.52
C PHE A 229 6.00 -0.96 -7.31
N ALA A 230 5.83 -1.76 -6.25
CA ALA A 230 6.70 -1.76 -5.08
C ALA A 230 8.14 -2.18 -5.46
N SER A 231 8.28 -3.26 -6.22
CA SER A 231 9.59 -3.72 -6.73
C SER A 231 10.26 -2.66 -7.61
N ALA A 232 9.49 -2.03 -8.51
CA ALA A 232 9.96 -0.94 -9.36
C ALA A 232 10.40 0.27 -8.52
N ALA A 233 9.64 0.64 -7.49
CA ALA A 233 10.01 1.72 -6.57
C ALA A 233 11.33 1.44 -5.86
N PHE A 234 11.55 0.19 -5.43
CA PHE A 234 12.75 -0.24 -4.72
C PHE A 234 14.01 -0.31 -5.59
N VAL A 235 13.86 -0.63 -6.87
CA VAL A 235 14.98 -0.68 -7.82
C VAL A 235 15.32 0.71 -8.37
N HIS A 236 14.39 1.68 -8.30
CA HIS A 236 14.60 3.00 -8.90
C HIS A 236 15.63 3.84 -8.11
N PRO A 237 16.60 4.52 -8.79
CA PRO A 237 17.66 5.29 -8.13
C PRO A 237 17.19 6.38 -7.17
N SER A 238 15.99 6.93 -7.37
CA SER A 238 15.44 7.97 -6.50
C SER A 238 14.97 7.46 -5.14
N ILE A 239 15.08 6.16 -4.83
CA ILE A 239 14.70 5.62 -3.53
C ILE A 239 15.46 6.27 -2.36
N SER A 240 16.70 6.68 -2.58
CA SER A 240 17.50 7.39 -1.58
C SER A 240 16.94 8.77 -1.22
N THR A 241 16.08 9.33 -2.07
CA THR A 241 15.42 10.63 -1.84
C THR A 241 14.11 10.50 -1.07
N LEU A 242 13.60 9.27 -0.84
CA LEU A 242 12.35 9.05 -0.11
C LEU A 242 12.40 9.59 1.33
N THR A 243 13.57 9.57 1.96
CA THR A 243 13.82 10.13 3.30
C THR A 243 14.60 11.44 3.29
N ALA A 244 15.09 11.88 2.14
CA ALA A 244 15.75 13.16 2.04
C ALA A 244 14.74 14.27 2.35
N HIS A 245 15.11 15.19 3.25
CA HIS A 245 14.32 16.37 3.52
C HIS A 245 14.09 17.09 2.20
N GLY A 246 12.84 17.33 1.82
CA GLY A 246 12.56 18.35 0.80
C GLY A 246 13.20 19.66 1.27
N PRO A 247 13.77 20.47 0.37
CA PRO A 247 14.26 21.79 0.77
C PRO A 247 13.14 22.48 1.54
N VAL A 248 13.41 22.86 2.79
CA VAL A 248 12.48 23.66 3.60
C VAL A 248 12.04 24.81 2.70
N PRO A 249 10.75 24.96 2.37
CA PRO A 249 10.29 26.10 1.59
C PRO A 249 10.67 27.34 2.39
N GLN A 250 11.76 28.02 1.99
CA GLN A 250 12.24 29.21 2.69
C GLN A 250 11.29 30.39 2.54
N GLN A 251 10.21 30.25 1.77
CA GLN A 251 9.19 31.28 1.62
C GLN A 251 7.81 30.65 1.70
N ARG A 252 7.20 30.71 2.89
CA ARG A 252 5.74 30.88 2.97
C ARG A 252 5.38 32.04 2.04
N PRO A 253 4.41 31.91 1.12
CA PRO A 253 4.03 33.01 0.25
C PRO A 253 3.43 34.14 1.09
N LEU A 254 4.29 35.07 1.51
CA LEU A 254 3.91 36.31 2.21
C LEU A 254 2.91 37.12 1.38
N LEU A 255 2.93 36.96 0.05
CA LEU A 255 1.96 37.52 -0.88
C LEU A 255 0.53 37.01 -0.63
N GLY A 256 0.33 35.76 -0.23
CA GLY A 256 -0.99 35.23 0.09
C GLY A 256 -1.57 35.90 1.34
N ARG A 257 -0.74 36.12 2.37
CA ARG A 257 -1.15 36.91 3.54
C ARG A 257 -1.38 38.38 3.18
N LEU A 258 -0.56 38.95 2.29
CA LEU A 258 -0.69 40.34 1.87
C LEU A 258 -2.01 40.57 1.11
N ILE A 259 -2.33 39.70 0.15
CA ILE A 259 -3.60 39.74 -0.61
C ILE A 259 -4.80 39.56 0.32
N VAL A 260 -4.74 38.60 1.27
CA VAL A 260 -5.82 38.40 2.24
C VAL A 260 -5.98 39.61 3.18
N THR A 261 -4.89 40.22 3.63
CA THR A 261 -4.98 41.44 4.45
C THR A 261 -5.45 42.66 3.66
N THR A 262 -5.06 42.79 2.39
CA THR A 262 -5.51 43.91 1.54
C THR A 262 -6.97 43.75 1.14
N ALA A 263 -7.42 42.52 0.85
CA ALA A 263 -8.82 42.23 0.56
C ALA A 263 -9.73 42.36 1.81
N ALA A 264 -9.20 42.17 3.02
CA ALA A 264 -9.92 42.42 4.26
C ALA A 264 -10.02 43.91 4.64
N LEU A 265 -9.30 44.79 3.93
CA LEU A 265 -9.26 46.24 4.15
C LEU A 265 -10.08 47.05 3.13
N THR A 266 -10.68 46.39 2.13
CA THR A 266 -11.61 46.97 1.14
C THR A 266 -13.02 46.45 1.36
#